data_AF-A0A923TL06-F1
#
_entry.id   AF-A0A923TL06-F1
#
_cell.length_a   1.000
_cell.length_b   1.000
_cell.length_c   1.000
_cell.angle_alpha   90.00
_cell.angle_beta   90.00
_cell.angle_gamma   90.00
#
_symmetry.space_group_name_H-M   'P 1'
#
loop_
_entity.id
_entity.type
_entity.pdbx_description
1 polymer ?
#
loop_
_entity_poly.entity_id
_entity_poly.type
_entity_poly.pdbx_seq_one_letter_code
_entity_poly.pdbx_strand_id
1 'polypeptide(L)'
;MSLVLIQCASKYKAQDVDTDIKNSAAVDSNSVIGIKDGNMVYQNKVLMNEELRKMEVDVYNLEAKVYGGPRYNDNRGLYGVLKDCRAEASQSKNGGDGKLAWTEKREYVTPNKDFNQIGLEKKKDIVGLSEEYLKDRLDRFKTYRGTLESREEEYETKVKMCEVELAERKAKRGVAE
;
A
#
# COMPACT_ATOMS: atom_id res chain seq x y z
N MET A 1 -0.44 -54.45 -3.34
CA MET A 1 0.09 -53.19 -3.90
C MET A 1 -0.93 -52.11 -3.58
N SER A 2 -0.84 -51.53 -2.37
CA SER A 2 -1.81 -50.54 -1.89
C SER A 2 -1.44 -49.16 -2.43
N LEU A 3 -2.27 -48.60 -3.30
CA LEU A 3 -2.24 -47.19 -3.69
C LEU A 3 -2.70 -46.36 -2.48
N VAL A 4 -1.77 -45.72 -1.79
CA VAL A 4 -2.07 -44.63 -0.86
C VAL A 4 -2.31 -43.39 -1.71
N LEU A 5 -3.59 -43.02 -1.88
CA LEU A 5 -3.98 -41.74 -2.46
C LEU A 5 -3.67 -40.64 -1.44
N ILE A 6 -2.54 -39.98 -1.61
CA ILE A 6 -2.23 -38.73 -0.92
C ILE A 6 -3.17 -37.67 -1.49
N GLN A 7 -4.32 -37.45 -0.85
CA GLN A 7 -5.17 -36.30 -1.12
C GLN A 7 -4.42 -35.05 -0.64
N CYS A 8 -3.90 -34.26 -1.57
CA CYS A 8 -3.47 -32.90 -1.28
C CYS A 8 -4.67 -32.10 -0.77
N ALA A 9 -4.81 -31.97 0.54
CA ALA A 9 -5.74 -31.02 1.13
C ALA A 9 -5.34 -29.62 0.65
N SER A 10 -6.22 -28.95 -0.10
CA SER A 10 -6.01 -27.55 -0.47
C SER A 10 -5.88 -26.71 0.81
N LYS A 11 -4.76 -25.98 0.92
CA LYS A 11 -4.44 -25.04 2.02
C LYS A 11 -5.48 -23.92 2.19
N TYR A 12 -6.36 -23.73 1.20
CA TYR A 12 -7.26 -22.58 1.10
C TYR A 12 -8.73 -22.92 1.32
N LYS A 13 -9.05 -24.11 1.81
CA LYS A 13 -10.44 -24.46 2.15
C LYS A 13 -10.94 -23.60 3.31
N ALA A 14 -12.16 -23.09 3.18
CA ALA A 14 -12.86 -22.44 4.27
C ALA A 14 -13.03 -23.41 5.44
N GLN A 15 -12.82 -22.92 6.66
CA GLN A 15 -13.02 -23.65 7.90
C GLN A 15 -14.06 -22.91 8.75
N ASP A 16 -14.84 -23.65 9.50
CA ASP A 16 -15.76 -23.06 10.47
C ASP A 16 -14.96 -22.37 11.57
N VAL A 17 -15.34 -21.14 11.89
CA VAL A 17 -14.71 -20.35 12.96
C VAL A 17 -15.67 -20.32 14.12
N ASP A 18 -15.26 -20.89 15.26
CA ASP A 18 -16.01 -20.76 16.51
C ASP A 18 -15.97 -19.31 17.00
N THR A 19 -17.15 -18.69 17.10
CA THR A 19 -17.31 -17.30 17.50
C THR A 19 -17.96 -17.11 18.87
N ASP A 20 -18.12 -18.19 19.64
CA ASP A 20 -18.74 -18.12 20.95
C ASP A 20 -17.77 -17.50 21.97
N ILE A 21 -18.25 -16.48 22.68
CA ILE A 21 -17.53 -15.80 23.75
C ILE A 21 -18.39 -15.82 25.02
N LYS A 22 -17.81 -16.29 26.12
CA LYS A 22 -18.48 -16.30 27.43
C LYS A 22 -18.42 -14.92 28.07
N ASN A 23 -19.48 -14.55 28.78
CA ASN A 23 -19.61 -13.26 29.47
C ASN A 23 -19.31 -12.08 28.52
N SER A 24 -19.86 -12.11 27.31
CA SER A 24 -19.59 -11.08 26.31
C SER A 24 -20.29 -9.76 26.64
N ALA A 25 -19.58 -8.67 26.40
CA ALA A 25 -20.11 -7.31 26.39
C ALA A 25 -19.79 -6.66 25.04
N ALA A 26 -20.77 -5.96 24.47
CA ALA A 26 -20.58 -5.23 23.23
C ALA A 26 -19.69 -4.00 23.47
N VAL A 27 -18.72 -3.78 22.58
CA VAL A 27 -17.93 -2.55 22.52
C VAL A 27 -18.52 -1.61 21.48
N ASP A 28 -18.84 -2.14 20.29
CA ASP A 28 -19.56 -1.46 19.22
C ASP A 28 -20.46 -2.45 18.44
N SER A 29 -20.94 -2.05 17.26
CA SER A 29 -21.85 -2.87 16.44
C SER A 29 -21.23 -4.17 15.90
N ASN A 30 -19.90 -4.23 15.77
CA ASN A 30 -19.18 -5.35 15.14
C ASN A 30 -18.16 -6.02 16.07
N SER A 31 -18.00 -5.50 17.30
CA SER A 31 -16.99 -5.97 18.23
C SER A 31 -17.52 -6.20 19.64
N VAL A 32 -16.95 -7.23 20.26
CA VAL A 32 -17.29 -7.68 21.62
C VAL A 32 -16.01 -7.98 22.40
N ILE A 33 -16.07 -7.82 23.72
CA ILE A 33 -15.05 -8.30 24.66
C ILE A 33 -15.68 -9.40 25.50
N GLY A 34 -14.91 -10.44 25.82
CA GLY A 34 -15.32 -11.44 26.81
C GLY A 34 -14.25 -12.51 27.00
N ILE A 35 -14.65 -13.71 27.44
CA ILE A 35 -13.72 -14.79 27.79
C ILE A 35 -13.82 -15.93 26.77
N LYS A 36 -12.70 -16.28 26.16
CA LYS A 36 -12.53 -17.47 25.30
C LYS A 36 -11.32 -18.26 25.78
N ASP A 37 -11.51 -19.57 26.00
CA ASP A 37 -10.47 -20.48 26.51
C ASP A 37 -9.75 -19.97 27.77
N GLY A 38 -10.50 -19.35 28.69
CA GLY A 38 -9.98 -18.79 29.94
C GLY A 38 -9.25 -17.45 29.82
N ASN A 39 -9.08 -16.94 28.60
CA ASN A 39 -8.43 -15.66 28.34
C ASN A 39 -9.45 -14.57 28.00
N MET A 40 -9.18 -13.34 28.43
CA MET A 40 -9.94 -12.18 27.94
C MET A 40 -9.55 -11.92 26.49
N VAL A 41 -10.54 -11.89 25.60
CA VAL A 41 -10.37 -11.67 24.17
C VAL A 41 -11.27 -10.54 23.69
N TYR A 42 -10.73 -9.75 22.77
CA TYR A 42 -11.51 -8.85 21.92
C TYR A 42 -11.76 -9.56 20.59
N GLN A 43 -13.02 -9.64 20.17
CA GLN A 43 -13.39 -10.20 18.87
C GLN A 43 -14.10 -9.16 18.02
N ASN A 44 -13.57 -8.93 16.83
CA ASN A 44 -14.17 -8.09 15.80
C ASN A 44 -14.61 -8.98 14.62
N LYS A 45 -15.87 -8.87 14.21
CA LYS A 45 -16.43 -9.62 13.07
C LYS A 45 -16.56 -8.68 11.88
N VAL A 46 -15.86 -9.01 10.79
CA VAL A 46 -15.87 -8.22 9.56
C VAL A 46 -16.21 -9.08 8.35
N LEU A 47 -16.95 -8.50 7.41
CA LEU A 47 -17.15 -9.10 6.10
C LEU A 47 -15.87 -8.95 5.28
N MET A 48 -15.33 -10.07 4.78
CA MET A 48 -13.99 -10.04 4.21
C MET A 48 -13.89 -9.33 2.86
N ASN A 49 -15.01 -9.19 2.14
CA ASN A 49 -15.11 -8.35 0.94
C ASN A 49 -15.02 -6.85 1.28
N GLU A 50 -15.62 -6.42 2.40
CA GLU A 50 -15.52 -5.03 2.88
C GLU A 50 -14.07 -4.72 3.30
N GLU A 51 -13.44 -5.61 4.06
CA GLU A 51 -12.06 -5.45 4.51
C GLU A 51 -11.08 -5.43 3.35
N LEU A 52 -11.25 -6.31 2.35
CA LEU A 52 -10.45 -6.28 1.14
C LEU A 52 -10.62 -4.93 0.43
N ARG A 53 -11.86 -4.49 0.20
CA ARG A 53 -12.14 -3.21 -0.47
C ARG A 53 -11.47 -2.04 0.25
N LYS A 54 -11.59 -1.99 1.59
CA LYS A 54 -10.96 -0.96 2.41
C LYS A 54 -9.45 -0.97 2.23
N MET A 55 -8.83 -2.15 2.31
CA MET A 55 -7.39 -2.30 2.15
C MET A 55 -6.90 -1.92 0.75
N GLU A 56 -7.65 -2.26 -0.31
CA GLU A 56 -7.33 -1.82 -1.67
C GLU A 56 -7.33 -0.29 -1.77
N VAL A 57 -8.37 0.37 -1.24
CA VAL A 57 -8.48 1.83 -1.24
C VAL A 57 -7.33 2.48 -0.46
N ASP A 58 -7.04 1.99 0.75
CA ASP A 58 -5.98 2.52 1.61
C ASP A 58 -4.62 2.42 0.91
N VAL A 59 -4.31 1.26 0.31
CA VAL A 59 -3.04 1.05 -0.40
C VAL A 59 -2.92 1.95 -1.63
N TYR A 60 -3.96 2.11 -2.43
CA TYR A 60 -3.90 2.98 -3.60
C TYR A 60 -3.80 4.46 -3.23
N ASN A 61 -4.50 4.89 -2.18
CA ASN A 61 -4.36 6.25 -1.66
C ASN A 61 -2.94 6.51 -1.14
N LEU A 62 -2.37 5.53 -0.44
CA LEU A 62 -1.01 5.63 0.06
C LEU A 62 0.02 5.65 -1.09
N GLU A 63 -0.13 4.80 -2.10
CA GLU A 63 0.73 4.81 -3.28
C GLU A 63 0.65 6.14 -4.03
N ALA A 64 -0.56 6.71 -4.15
CA ALA A 64 -0.77 8.04 -4.73
C ALA A 64 -0.06 9.13 -3.91
N LYS A 65 -0.14 9.09 -2.57
CA LYS A 65 0.57 10.02 -1.68
C LYS A 65 2.08 9.93 -1.85
N VAL A 66 2.62 8.72 -1.94
CA VAL A 66 4.08 8.49 -2.04
C VAL A 66 4.60 8.90 -3.42
N TYR A 67 4.06 8.33 -4.50
CA TYR A 67 4.67 8.44 -5.83
C TYR A 67 3.98 9.43 -6.77
N GLY A 68 2.67 9.64 -6.61
CA GLY A 68 1.85 10.39 -7.56
C GLY A 68 1.98 9.89 -9.00
N GLY A 69 1.76 10.80 -9.96
CA GLY A 69 1.98 10.59 -11.39
C GLY A 69 0.73 10.29 -12.22
N PRO A 70 0.91 9.89 -13.49
CA PRO A 70 -0.19 9.68 -14.44
C PRO A 70 -1.21 8.63 -13.99
N ARG A 71 -0.78 7.67 -13.16
CA ARG A 71 -1.66 6.66 -12.55
C ARG A 71 -2.68 7.29 -11.58
N TYR A 72 -2.41 8.50 -11.09
CA TYR A 72 -3.12 9.16 -10.00
C TYR A 72 -3.45 10.62 -10.32
N ASN A 73 -4.01 10.87 -11.51
CA ASN A 73 -4.42 12.19 -12.00
C ASN A 73 -3.27 13.23 -11.98
N ASP A 74 -2.05 12.79 -12.28
CA ASP A 74 -0.85 13.63 -12.35
C ASP A 74 -0.56 14.42 -11.06
N ASN A 75 -1.00 13.93 -9.90
CA ASN A 75 -0.57 14.50 -8.63
C ASN A 75 0.95 14.29 -8.44
N ARG A 76 1.62 15.16 -7.68
CA ARG A 76 3.08 15.09 -7.53
C ARG A 76 3.54 13.98 -6.58
N GLY A 77 2.75 13.64 -5.57
CA GLY A 77 3.18 12.82 -4.44
C GLY A 77 4.41 13.39 -3.72
N LEU A 78 4.88 12.70 -2.68
CA LEU A 78 6.12 13.05 -1.97
C LEU A 78 7.34 12.95 -2.90
N TYR A 79 7.35 11.95 -3.79
CA TYR A 79 8.39 11.78 -4.79
C TYR A 79 8.56 13.03 -5.69
N GLY A 80 7.45 13.57 -6.21
CA GLY A 80 7.48 14.76 -7.07
C GLY A 80 7.90 16.00 -6.29
N VAL A 81 7.43 16.15 -5.05
CA VAL A 81 7.87 17.24 -4.15
C VAL A 81 9.38 17.19 -3.93
N LEU A 82 9.94 16.00 -3.65
CA LEU A 82 11.38 15.83 -3.48
C LEU A 82 12.14 16.17 -4.77
N LYS A 83 11.66 15.71 -5.92
CA LYS A 83 12.27 15.99 -7.22
C LYS A 83 12.32 17.49 -7.50
N ASP A 84 11.21 18.19 -7.26
CA ASP A 84 11.12 19.64 -7.46
C ASP A 84 12.06 20.38 -6.51
N CYS A 85 12.06 20.01 -5.22
CA CYS A 85 12.97 20.60 -4.24
C CYS A 85 14.44 20.43 -4.65
N ARG A 86 14.86 19.22 -5.08
CA ARG A 86 16.24 18.97 -5.53
C ARG A 86 16.58 19.77 -6.78
N ALA A 87 15.64 19.90 -7.71
CA ALA A 87 15.82 20.72 -8.90
C ALA A 87 15.93 22.22 -8.55
N GLU A 88 15.19 22.70 -7.56
CA GLU A 88 15.36 24.08 -7.06
C GLU A 88 16.70 24.26 -6.37
N ALA A 89 17.11 23.33 -5.52
CA ALA A 89 18.39 23.40 -4.79
C ALA A 89 19.60 23.42 -5.72
N SER A 90 19.51 22.77 -6.88
CA SER A 90 20.60 22.75 -7.86
C SER A 90 20.67 23.99 -8.74
N GLN A 91 19.62 24.83 -8.79
CA GLN A 91 19.64 26.03 -9.62
C GLN A 91 20.66 27.05 -9.12
N SER A 92 21.46 27.62 -10.04
CA SER A 92 22.47 28.61 -9.70
C SER A 92 21.89 29.83 -8.98
N LYS A 93 20.66 30.25 -9.31
CA LYS A 93 19.95 31.33 -8.61
C LYS A 93 19.74 31.09 -7.12
N ASN A 94 19.75 29.83 -6.67
CA ASN A 94 19.62 29.45 -5.28
C ASN A 94 20.97 29.10 -4.64
N GLY A 95 22.11 29.28 -5.33
CA GLY A 95 23.44 28.86 -4.84
C GLY A 95 23.78 27.40 -5.14
N GLY A 96 23.09 26.78 -6.11
CA GLY A 96 23.43 25.47 -6.67
C GLY A 96 24.45 25.53 -7.82
N ASP A 97 24.85 24.36 -8.32
CA ASP A 97 25.85 24.21 -9.38
C ASP A 97 25.29 24.31 -10.81
N GLY A 98 23.97 24.50 -10.94
CA GLY A 98 23.25 24.57 -12.22
C GLY A 98 23.06 23.22 -12.90
N LYS A 99 23.46 22.11 -12.28
CA LYS A 99 23.33 20.77 -12.87
C LYS A 99 22.04 20.10 -12.43
N LEU A 100 21.55 19.15 -13.22
CA LEU A 100 20.40 18.34 -12.82
C LEU A 100 20.78 17.45 -11.64
N ALA A 101 20.10 17.62 -10.51
CA ALA A 101 20.28 16.76 -9.35
C ALA A 101 19.73 15.37 -9.64
N TRP A 102 20.52 14.34 -9.30
CA TRP A 102 20.06 12.96 -9.41
C TRP A 102 18.85 12.73 -8.49
N THR A 103 17.82 12.12 -9.05
CA THR A 103 16.62 11.72 -8.32
C THR A 103 16.39 10.24 -8.57
N GLU A 104 15.94 9.54 -7.53
CA GLU A 104 15.64 8.11 -7.60
C GLU A 104 14.62 7.81 -8.70
N LYS A 105 14.66 6.60 -9.25
CA LYS A 105 13.63 6.17 -10.20
C LYS A 105 12.30 5.99 -9.46
N ARG A 106 11.20 6.44 -10.08
CA ARG A 106 9.85 6.11 -9.62
C ARG A 106 9.54 4.65 -9.95
N GLU A 107 9.24 3.86 -8.93
CA GLU A 107 8.86 2.45 -9.06
C GLU A 107 7.60 2.21 -8.23
N TYR A 108 6.50 1.85 -8.89
CA TYR A 108 5.24 1.53 -8.20
C TYR A 108 5.36 0.17 -7.53
N VAL A 109 4.76 0.05 -6.35
CA VAL A 109 4.79 -1.17 -5.55
C VAL A 109 3.65 -2.09 -5.96
N THR A 110 2.50 -1.50 -6.27
CA THR A 110 1.35 -2.25 -6.75
C THR A 110 1.48 -2.50 -8.25
N PRO A 111 1.46 -3.77 -8.71
CA PRO A 111 1.54 -4.05 -10.14
C PRO A 111 0.32 -3.53 -10.87
N ASN A 112 0.44 -3.33 -12.19
CA ASN A 112 -0.73 -3.21 -13.04
C ASN A 112 -1.44 -4.57 -13.05
N LYS A 113 -2.77 -4.56 -12.94
CA LYS A 113 -3.55 -5.79 -12.92
C LYS A 113 -3.54 -6.39 -14.33
N ASP A 114 -2.95 -7.57 -14.47
CA ASP A 114 -3.00 -8.36 -15.69
C ASP A 114 -4.04 -9.49 -15.56
N PHE A 115 -4.59 -9.90 -16.71
CA PHE A 115 -5.51 -11.03 -16.79
C PHE A 115 -4.71 -12.30 -17.06
N ASN A 116 -4.98 -13.36 -16.28
CA ASN A 116 -4.29 -14.64 -16.45
C ASN A 116 -4.97 -15.52 -17.50
N GLN A 117 -6.24 -15.25 -17.81
CA GLN A 117 -7.02 -15.92 -18.84
C GLN A 117 -7.87 -14.89 -19.60
N ILE A 118 -8.02 -15.08 -20.90
CA ILE A 118 -8.93 -14.29 -21.75
C ILE A 118 -9.82 -15.29 -22.49
N GLY A 119 -11.13 -15.09 -22.47
CA GLY A 119 -12.08 -16.01 -23.07
C GLY A 119 -13.39 -15.35 -23.45
N LEU A 120 -14.31 -16.14 -24.00
CA LEU A 120 -15.67 -15.72 -24.30
C LEU A 120 -16.60 -16.17 -23.19
N GLU A 121 -17.31 -15.22 -22.57
CA GLU A 121 -18.41 -15.53 -21.66
C GLU A 121 -19.68 -15.86 -22.46
N LYS A 122 -20.67 -16.50 -21.81
CA LYS A 122 -21.93 -17.02 -22.38
C LYS A 122 -22.62 -16.13 -23.43
N LYS A 123 -22.53 -14.80 -23.31
CA LYS A 123 -23.14 -13.82 -24.24
C LYS A 123 -22.22 -13.40 -25.42
N LYS A 124 -21.11 -14.11 -25.65
CA LYS A 124 -20.03 -13.78 -26.60
C LYS A 124 -19.24 -12.52 -26.25
N ASP A 125 -19.31 -12.08 -25.01
CA ASP A 125 -18.49 -10.99 -24.51
C ASP A 125 -17.07 -11.52 -24.26
N ILE A 126 -16.06 -10.79 -24.73
CA ILE A 126 -14.64 -11.10 -24.44
C ILE A 126 -14.37 -10.64 -23.01
N VAL A 127 -14.02 -11.59 -22.14
CA VAL A 127 -13.73 -11.34 -20.72
C VAL A 127 -12.31 -11.76 -20.38
N GLY A 128 -11.64 -10.95 -19.57
CA GLY A 128 -10.38 -11.29 -18.91
C GLY A 128 -10.65 -11.76 -17.49
N LEU A 129 -10.13 -12.93 -17.11
CA LEU A 129 -10.27 -13.52 -15.79
C LEU A 129 -8.91 -13.59 -15.10
N SER A 130 -8.91 -13.22 -13.82
CA SER A 130 -7.78 -13.41 -12.92
C SER A 130 -8.33 -14.01 -11.64
N GLU A 131 -7.99 -15.27 -11.38
CA GLU A 131 -8.41 -15.98 -10.17
C GLU A 131 -7.30 -15.98 -9.14
N GLU A 132 -7.69 -15.73 -7.89
CA GLU A 132 -6.77 -15.66 -6.77
C GLU A 132 -7.48 -16.01 -5.46
N TYR A 133 -6.79 -16.68 -4.55
CA TYR A 133 -7.29 -16.90 -3.19
C TYR A 133 -7.39 -15.58 -2.41
N LEU A 134 -8.53 -15.38 -1.74
CA LEU A 134 -8.80 -14.17 -0.95
C LEU A 134 -7.71 -13.90 0.11
N LYS A 135 -7.22 -14.96 0.76
CA LYS A 135 -6.16 -14.86 1.77
C LYS A 135 -4.86 -14.31 1.17
N ASP A 136 -4.43 -14.87 0.04
CA ASP A 136 -3.23 -14.43 -0.65
C ASP A 136 -3.38 -12.97 -1.09
N ARG A 137 -4.58 -12.59 -1.55
CA ARG A 137 -4.87 -11.21 -1.96
C ARG A 137 -4.72 -10.23 -0.81
N LEU A 138 -5.32 -10.53 0.33
CA LEU A 138 -5.21 -9.72 1.54
C LEU A 138 -3.75 -9.62 2.00
N ASP A 139 -3.01 -10.73 2.01
CA ASP A 139 -1.62 -10.74 2.45
C ASP A 139 -0.69 -9.95 1.50
N ARG A 140 -0.97 -9.95 0.19
CA ARG A 140 -0.27 -9.08 -0.77
C ARG A 140 -0.54 -7.61 -0.51
N PHE A 141 -1.80 -7.21 -0.32
CA PHE A 141 -2.12 -5.80 -0.04
C PHE A 141 -1.54 -5.34 1.31
N LYS A 142 -1.48 -6.19 2.33
CA LYS A 142 -0.73 -5.91 3.58
C LYS A 142 0.75 -5.66 3.31
N THR A 143 1.37 -6.48 2.45
CA THR A 143 2.78 -6.32 2.07
C THR A 143 3.02 -5.02 1.31
N TYR A 144 2.15 -4.69 0.36
CA TYR A 144 2.20 -3.42 -0.37
C TYR A 144 2.07 -2.24 0.57
N ARG A 145 1.11 -2.29 1.50
CA ARG A 145 0.91 -1.26 2.52
C ARG A 145 2.18 -1.03 3.33
N GLY A 146 2.75 -2.09 3.92
CA GLY A 146 3.95 -1.96 4.75
C GLY A 146 5.14 -1.37 3.98
N THR A 147 5.31 -1.76 2.71
CA THR A 147 6.35 -1.19 1.84
C THR A 147 6.10 0.31 1.61
N LEU A 148 4.85 0.68 1.31
CA LEU A 148 4.49 2.08 1.03
C LEU A 148 4.58 2.97 2.27
N GLU A 149 4.23 2.48 3.46
CA GLU A 149 4.41 3.20 4.73
C GLU A 149 5.90 3.48 4.98
N SER A 150 6.78 2.50 4.77
CA SER A 150 8.23 2.73 4.87
C SER A 150 8.74 3.75 3.84
N ARG A 151 8.20 3.74 2.61
CA ARG A 151 8.58 4.70 1.56
C ARG A 151 8.06 6.10 1.86
N GLU A 152 6.87 6.21 2.42
CA GLU A 152 6.31 7.48 2.88
C GLU A 152 7.24 8.15 3.89
N GLU A 153 7.62 7.44 4.95
CA GLU A 153 8.55 7.95 5.98
C GLU A 153 9.91 8.36 5.38
N GLU A 154 10.44 7.53 4.47
CA GLU A 154 11.69 7.80 3.75
C GLU A 154 11.60 9.10 2.92
N TYR A 155 10.54 9.25 2.13
CA TYR A 155 10.37 10.44 1.29
C TYR A 155 10.04 11.69 2.11
N GLU A 156 9.22 11.61 3.16
CA GLU A 156 8.97 12.75 4.05
C GLU A 156 10.28 13.25 4.68
N THR A 157 11.15 12.34 5.11
CA THR A 157 12.46 12.68 5.66
C THR A 157 13.34 13.36 4.61
N LYS A 158 13.44 12.78 3.41
CA LYS A 158 14.23 13.34 2.31
C LYS A 158 13.73 14.71 1.84
N VAL A 159 12.41 14.92 1.82
CA VAL A 159 11.81 16.22 1.50
C VAL A 159 12.24 17.25 2.52
N LYS A 160 12.06 16.98 3.81
CA LYS A 160 12.46 17.91 4.89
C LYS A 160 13.95 18.25 4.83
N MET A 161 14.80 17.25 4.61
CA MET A 161 16.25 17.47 4.46
C MET A 161 16.56 18.38 3.27
N CYS A 162 15.90 18.17 2.13
CA CYS A 162 16.08 19.01 0.95
C CYS A 162 15.60 20.44 1.19
N GLU A 163 14.47 20.63 1.88
CA GLU A 163 13.93 21.95 2.20
C GLU A 163 14.88 22.75 3.11
N VAL A 164 15.46 22.10 4.11
CA VAL A 164 16.49 22.71 4.98
C VAL A 164 17.71 23.10 4.16
N GLU A 165 18.22 22.20 3.31
CA GLU A 165 19.37 22.49 2.45
C GLU A 165 19.09 23.67 1.51
N LEU A 166 17.92 23.69 0.88
CA LEU A 166 17.49 24.76 -0.01
C LEU A 166 17.42 26.11 0.74
N ALA A 167 16.87 26.12 1.95
CA ALA A 167 16.80 27.31 2.79
C ALA A 167 18.20 27.83 3.16
N GLU A 168 19.12 26.94 3.56
CA GLU A 168 20.51 27.31 3.87
C GLU A 168 21.22 27.90 2.65
N ARG A 169 21.04 27.31 1.46
CA ARG A 169 21.66 27.81 0.23
C ARG A 169 21.13 29.20 -0.15
N LYS A 170 19.81 29.41 -0.06
CA LYS A 170 19.18 30.73 -0.27
C LYS A 170 19.70 31.77 0.74
N ALA A 171 19.82 31.40 2.01
CA ALA A 171 20.34 32.29 3.05
C ALA A 171 21.81 32.70 2.79
N LYS A 172 22.68 31.73 2.46
CA LYS A 172 24.10 32.01 2.15
C LYS A 172 24.26 32.94 0.95
N ARG A 173 23.41 32.82 -0.07
CA ARG A 173 23.42 33.71 -1.24
C ARG A 173 22.92 35.12 -0.88
N GLY A 174 21.84 35.23 -0.11
CA GLY A 174 21.31 36.54 0.32
C GLY A 174 22.21 37.31 1.29
N VAL A 175 23.17 36.63 1.93
CA VAL A 175 24.24 37.26 2.73
C VAL A 175 25.44 37.69 1.86
N ALA A 176 25.53 37.23 0.61
CA ALA A 176 26.62 37.52 -0.32
C ALA A 176 26.29 38.61 -1.36
N GLU A 177 25.06 39.15 -1.33
CA GLU A 177 24.63 40.38 -2.05
C GLU A 177 24.64 41.59 -1.10
#